data_AF-A0A2V6YDQ1-F1
#
_entry.id   AF-A0A2V6YDQ1-F1
#
_cell.length_a   1.000
_cell.length_b   1.000
_cell.length_c   1.000
_cell.angle_alpha   90.00
_cell.angle_beta   90.00
_cell.angle_gamma   90.00
#
_symmetry.space_group_name_H-M   'P 1'
#
loop_
_entity.id
_entity.type
_entity.pdbx_description
1 polymer ?
#
loop_
_entity_poly.entity_id
_entity_poly.type
_entity_poly.pdbx_seq_one_letter_code
_entity_poly.pdbx_strand_id
1 'polypeptide(L)'
;MMAISWQQPFRELNPKVEKLVVKVLEEGKGAGKSPDWQTLGSVTQLDCHNPLCQRGGVDLQHTLREMVATRRAELENVKMCRGIEGDKPSVAPRRCLNRFAFRISLAYTVEGPRPVPNAG
;
A
#
# COMPACT_ATOMS: atom_id res chain seq x y z
N MET A 1 -24.58 -16.93 -4.64
CA MET A 1 -24.23 -15.53 -4.33
C MET A 1 -22.76 -15.35 -4.64
N MET A 2 -22.42 -14.77 -5.80
CA MET A 2 -21.04 -14.44 -6.13
C MET A 2 -20.71 -13.10 -5.47
N ALA A 3 -19.72 -13.11 -4.55
CA ALA A 3 -19.17 -11.87 -4.04
C ALA A 3 -18.56 -11.11 -5.22
N ILE A 4 -19.15 -9.97 -5.58
CA ILE A 4 -18.54 -9.05 -6.53
C ILE A 4 -17.27 -8.56 -5.85
N SER A 5 -16.13 -9.10 -6.28
CA SER A 5 -14.81 -8.60 -5.90
C SER A 5 -14.63 -7.23 -6.55
N TRP A 6 -15.07 -6.17 -5.88
CA TRP A 6 -14.89 -4.77 -6.32
C TRP A 6 -13.43 -4.29 -6.23
N GLN A 7 -12.47 -5.19 -6.06
CA GLN A 7 -11.04 -4.88 -6.08
C GLN A 7 -10.40 -5.72 -7.19
N GLN A 8 -10.52 -5.25 -8.43
CA GLN A 8 -9.61 -5.70 -9.47
C GLN A 8 -8.18 -5.42 -8.99
N PRO A 9 -7.25 -6.39 -9.09
CA PRO A 9 -5.84 -6.18 -8.77
C PRO A 9 -5.34 -4.87 -9.37
N PHE A 10 -4.58 -4.07 -8.60
CA PHE A 10 -4.14 -2.73 -9.01
C PHE A 10 -3.53 -2.68 -10.42
N ARG A 11 -2.87 -3.77 -10.86
CA ARG A 11 -2.27 -3.92 -12.19
C ARG A 11 -3.29 -4.01 -13.33
N GLU A 12 -4.47 -4.60 -13.11
CA GLU A 12 -5.53 -4.68 -14.13
C GLU A 12 -6.08 -3.29 -14.47
N LEU A 13 -6.21 -2.42 -13.46
CA LEU A 13 -6.60 -1.02 -13.64
C LEU A 13 -5.48 -0.13 -14.16
N ASN A 14 -4.23 -0.62 -14.15
CA ASN A 14 -3.05 0.13 -14.54
C ASN A 14 -2.17 -0.73 -15.46
N PRO A 15 -2.60 -1.01 -16.71
CA PRO A 15 -1.90 -1.93 -17.61
C PRO A 15 -0.48 -1.48 -18.00
N LYS A 16 -0.16 -0.20 -17.78
CA LYS A 16 1.18 0.36 -17.97
C LYS A 16 2.15 0.03 -16.83
N VAL A 17 1.66 -0.47 -15.70
CA VAL A 17 2.47 -0.89 -14.56
C VAL A 17 2.83 -2.36 -14.72
N GLU A 18 4.07 -2.62 -15.06
CA GLU A 18 4.59 -3.98 -15.21
C GLU A 18 4.78 -4.64 -13.84
N LYS A 19 5.29 -3.88 -12.85
CA LYS A 19 5.64 -4.39 -11.52
C LYS A 19 5.27 -3.39 -10.43
N LEU A 20 4.72 -3.88 -9.33
CA LEU A 20 4.52 -3.14 -8.07
C LEU A 20 5.10 -3.97 -6.93
N VAL A 21 6.07 -3.39 -6.21
CA VAL A 21 6.65 -3.96 -4.99
C VAL A 21 6.49 -2.97 -3.86
N VAL A 22 5.87 -3.42 -2.77
CA VAL A 22 5.83 -2.70 -1.50
C VAL A 22 6.75 -3.40 -0.50
N LYS A 23 7.70 -2.65 0.05
CA LYS A 23 8.47 -3.05 1.23
C LYS A 23 7.98 -2.25 2.43
N VAL A 24 7.85 -2.89 3.58
CA VAL A 24 7.32 -2.25 4.79
C VAL A 24 8.10 -2.67 6.03
N LEU A 25 8.26 -1.75 6.96
CA LEU A 25 8.71 -1.97 8.31
C LEU A 25 7.64 -1.39 9.24
N GLU A 26 7.00 -2.24 10.02
CA GLU A 26 6.08 -1.82 11.09
C GLU A 26 6.82 -1.77 12.42
N GLU A 27 6.63 -0.67 13.14
CA GLU A 27 7.17 -0.44 14.49
C GLU A 27 6.01 -0.20 15.45
N GLY A 28 6.08 -0.79 16.65
CA GLY A 28 5.09 -0.59 17.71
C GLY A 28 4.63 -1.89 18.38
N LYS A 29 3.41 -1.89 18.92
CA LYS A 29 2.85 -3.06 19.60
C LYS A 29 2.50 -4.13 18.56
N GLY A 30 2.90 -5.38 18.81
CA GLY A 30 2.67 -6.48 17.87
C GLY A 30 3.68 -6.54 16.72
N ALA A 31 4.49 -5.48 16.52
CA ALA A 31 5.73 -5.62 15.77
C ALA A 31 6.69 -6.51 16.60
N GLY A 32 7.32 -7.50 15.97
CA GLY A 32 8.24 -8.41 16.65
C GLY A 32 9.39 -7.67 17.36
N LYS A 33 10.14 -8.37 18.22
CA LYS A 33 11.24 -7.77 19.01
C LYS A 33 12.33 -7.11 18.16
N SER A 34 12.51 -7.59 16.93
CA SER A 34 13.42 -7.04 15.93
C SER A 34 12.65 -6.94 14.60
N PRO A 35 11.90 -5.85 14.39
CA PRO A 35 11.13 -5.71 13.17
C PRO A 35 12.10 -5.53 11.99
N ASP A 36 11.83 -6.23 10.90
CA ASP A 36 12.63 -6.17 9.68
C ASP A 36 11.75 -5.82 8.49
N TRP A 37 12.37 -5.33 7.42
CA TRP A 37 11.69 -4.96 6.20
C TRP A 37 11.08 -6.19 5.52
N GLN A 38 9.76 -6.21 5.42
CA GLN A 38 9.01 -7.26 4.73
C GLN A 38 8.69 -6.81 3.30
N THR A 39 8.80 -7.74 2.34
CA THR A 39 8.38 -7.49 0.95
C THR A 39 6.99 -8.11 0.72
N LEU A 40 5.97 -7.28 0.55
CA LEU A 40 4.57 -7.71 0.47
C LEU A 40 4.06 -7.88 -0.98
N GLY A 41 4.81 -7.43 -1.99
CA GLY A 41 4.38 -7.48 -3.39
C GLY A 41 3.35 -6.41 -3.74
N SER A 42 2.32 -6.77 -4.53
CA SER A 42 1.31 -5.83 -5.06
C SER A 42 0.14 -5.59 -4.11
N VAL A 43 0.43 -5.10 -2.91
CA VAL A 43 -0.59 -4.72 -1.92
C VAL A 43 -0.99 -3.25 -2.07
N THR A 44 -2.27 -2.97 -1.78
CA THR A 44 -2.83 -1.60 -1.75
C THR A 44 -3.18 -1.14 -0.34
N GLN A 45 -3.02 -2.01 0.65
CA GLN A 45 -3.26 -1.74 2.07
C GLN A 45 -2.16 -2.40 2.90
N LEU A 46 -1.74 -1.72 3.97
CA LEU A 46 -0.87 -2.26 5.01
C LEU A 46 -1.71 -2.45 6.27
N ASP A 47 -1.83 -3.69 6.74
CA ASP A 47 -2.59 -4.00 7.95
C ASP A 47 -1.73 -3.79 9.20
N CYS A 48 -2.36 -3.31 10.27
CA CYS A 48 -1.72 -2.99 11.54
C CYS A 48 -1.78 -4.19 12.46
N HIS A 49 -0.61 -4.67 12.91
CA HIS A 49 -0.49 -5.92 13.66
C HIS A 49 -0.61 -5.72 15.19
N ASN A 50 -0.96 -4.52 15.64
CA ASN A 50 -1.31 -4.29 17.03
C ASN A 50 -2.65 -4.97 17.36
N PRO A 51 -2.68 -6.00 18.22
CA PRO A 51 -3.89 -6.79 18.47
C PRO A 51 -4.99 -6.00 19.19
N LEU A 52 -4.66 -4.84 19.78
CA LEU A 52 -5.63 -3.95 20.40
C LEU A 52 -6.18 -2.91 19.43
N CYS A 53 -5.62 -2.83 18.22
CA CYS A 53 -5.96 -1.82 17.23
C CYS A 53 -7.07 -2.32 16.32
N GLN A 54 -8.23 -1.67 16.39
CA GLN A 54 -9.34 -2.00 15.50
C GLN A 54 -9.29 -1.15 14.23
N ARG A 55 -9.55 -1.81 13.08
CA ARG A 55 -9.60 -1.18 11.75
C ARG A 55 -8.34 -0.34 11.46
N GLY A 56 -7.20 -0.80 11.98
CA GLY A 56 -5.91 -0.14 11.85
C GLY A 56 -5.19 -0.53 10.57
N GLY A 57 -4.43 0.41 10.04
CA GLY A 57 -3.61 0.18 8.85
C GLY A 57 -3.31 1.48 8.11
N VAL A 58 -2.78 1.33 6.92
CA VAL A 58 -2.47 2.41 5.98
C VAL A 58 -2.99 2.02 4.59
N ASP A 59 -3.89 2.84 4.04
CA ASP A 59 -4.32 2.75 2.65
C ASP A 59 -3.26 3.38 1.71
N LEU A 60 -2.80 2.60 0.74
CA LEU A 60 -1.83 3.01 -0.28
C LEU A 60 -2.48 3.40 -1.60
N GLN A 61 -3.77 3.13 -1.84
CA GLN A 61 -4.43 3.36 -3.13
C GLN A 61 -4.29 4.80 -3.64
N HIS A 62 -4.45 5.79 -2.77
CA HIS A 62 -4.26 7.19 -3.17
C HIS A 62 -2.81 7.47 -3.57
N THR A 63 -1.86 7.04 -2.73
CA THR A 63 -0.41 7.16 -2.99
C THR A 63 -0.03 6.50 -4.32
N LEU A 64 -0.53 5.29 -4.58
CA LEU A 64 -0.28 4.54 -5.81
C LEU A 64 -0.88 5.22 -7.04
N ARG A 65 -2.10 5.78 -6.93
CA ARG A 65 -2.73 6.57 -8.01
C ARG A 65 -1.89 7.79 -8.35
N GLU A 66 -1.41 8.52 -7.36
CA GLU A 66 -0.52 9.68 -7.58
C GLU A 66 0.80 9.27 -8.23
N MET A 67 1.42 8.17 -7.77
CA MET A 67 2.64 7.66 -8.37
C MET A 67 2.44 7.28 -9.84
N VAL A 68 1.35 6.60 -10.18
CA VAL A 68 1.01 6.28 -11.58
C VAL A 68 0.77 7.53 -12.42
N ALA A 69 -0.03 8.48 -11.91
CA ALA A 69 -0.36 9.72 -12.62
C ALA A 69 0.89 10.56 -12.94
N THR A 70 1.90 10.51 -12.07
CA THR A 70 3.16 11.26 -12.20
C THR A 70 4.31 10.43 -12.79
N ARG A 71 4.06 9.16 -13.16
CA ARG A 71 5.08 8.16 -13.53
C ARG A 71 6.25 8.07 -12.54
N ARG A 72 5.97 8.25 -11.25
CA ARG A 72 6.98 8.15 -10.19
C ARG A 72 7.33 6.69 -9.92
N ALA A 73 8.56 6.31 -10.23
CA ALA A 73 9.04 4.95 -10.05
C ALA A 73 9.23 4.56 -8.58
N GLU A 74 9.70 5.46 -7.73
CA GLU A 74 10.00 5.14 -6.32
C GLU A 74 9.45 6.17 -5.34
N LEU A 75 8.96 5.69 -4.19
CA LEU A 75 8.51 6.51 -3.08
C LEU A 75 8.85 5.82 -1.76
N GLU A 76 9.54 6.53 -0.88
CA GLU A 76 9.71 6.18 0.52
C GLU A 76 8.87 7.14 1.38
N ASN A 77 8.14 6.62 2.34
CA ASN A 77 7.34 7.43 3.25
C ASN A 77 7.09 6.72 4.57
N VAL A 78 6.54 7.46 5.52
CA VAL A 78 6.21 7.02 6.86
C VAL A 78 4.79 7.43 7.18
N LYS A 79 3.97 6.50 7.67
CA LYS A 79 2.60 6.79 8.13
C LYS A 79 2.29 6.12 9.46
N MET A 80 1.48 6.78 10.26
CA MET A 80 0.91 6.19 11.48
C MET A 80 -0.27 5.28 11.13
N CYS A 81 -0.42 4.18 11.87
CA CYS A 81 -1.59 3.33 11.85
C CYS A 81 -2.84 4.15 12.21
N ARG A 82 -3.87 4.15 11.35
CA ARG A 82 -5.07 4.99 11.53
C ARG A 82 -6.17 4.40 12.42
N GLY A 83 -5.92 3.26 13.07
CA GLY A 83 -6.92 2.57 13.89
C GLY A 83 -7.10 3.16 15.29
N ILE A 84 -8.01 2.55 16.04
CA ILE A 84 -8.36 2.95 17.41
C ILE A 84 -8.07 1.78 18.37
N GLU A 85 -7.38 2.06 19.48
CA GLU A 85 -7.26 1.20 20.64
C GLU A 85 -8.35 1.52 21.67
N GLY A 86 -8.90 0.48 22.31
CA GLY A 86 -9.85 0.62 23.41
C GLY A 86 -11.30 0.44 22.97
N ASP A 87 -11.76 -0.82 22.96
CA ASP A 87 -13.15 -1.20 22.70
C ASP A 87 -13.92 -1.55 23.99
N LYS A 88 -13.36 -1.15 25.15
CA LYS A 88 -14.01 -1.34 26.45
C LYS A 88 -14.79 -0.06 26.78
N PRO A 89 -16.08 -0.14 27.19
CA PRO A 89 -16.89 1.03 27.53
C PRO A 89 -16.27 1.95 28.60
N SER A 90 -15.39 1.40 29.44
CA SER A 90 -14.71 2.09 30.53
C SER A 90 -13.37 2.74 30.16
N VAL A 91 -12.90 2.59 28.92
CA VAL A 91 -11.61 3.12 28.46
C VAL A 91 -11.84 4.06 27.28
N ALA A 92 -11.47 5.33 27.45
CA ALA A 92 -11.58 6.31 26.37
C ALA A 92 -10.78 5.83 25.13
N PRO A 93 -11.36 5.92 23.92
CA PRO A 93 -10.72 5.46 22.69
C PRO A 93 -9.45 6.27 22.43
N ARG A 94 -8.37 5.59 22.02
CA ARG A 94 -7.08 6.22 21.70
C ARG A 94 -6.66 5.82 20.29
N ARG A 95 -5.89 6.68 19.62
CA ARG A 95 -5.31 6.31 18.32
C ARG A 95 -4.25 5.23 18.52
N CYS A 96 -4.17 4.30 17.58
CA CYS A 96 -3.06 3.36 17.52
C CYS A 96 -1.76 4.11 17.25
N LEU A 97 -0.70 3.66 17.91
CA LEU A 97 0.60 4.33 17.88
C LEU A 97 1.63 3.60 17.00
N ASN A 98 1.24 2.48 16.37
CA ASN A 98 2.12 1.80 15.42
C ASN A 98 2.41 2.71 14.22
N ARG A 99 3.61 2.57 13.69
CA ARG A 99 4.16 3.36 12.60
C ARG A 99 4.63 2.41 11.50
N PHE A 100 4.43 2.81 10.25
CA PHE A 100 4.90 2.12 9.08
C PHE A 100 5.90 2.99 8.35
N ALA A 101 7.14 2.54 8.22
CA ALA A 101 8.01 2.99 7.15
C ALA A 101 7.76 2.08 5.94
N PHE A 102 7.58 2.65 4.75
CA PHE A 102 7.35 1.85 3.55
C PHE A 102 8.05 2.44 2.34
N ARG A 103 8.43 1.54 1.42
CA ARG A 103 9.04 1.84 0.13
C ARG A 103 8.19 1.19 -0.96
N ILE A 104 7.77 1.99 -1.93
CA ILE A 104 7.00 1.54 -3.08
C ILE A 104 7.88 1.70 -4.31
N SER A 105 8.03 0.61 -5.07
CA SER A 105 8.70 0.62 -6.37
C SER A 105 7.71 0.18 -7.46
N LEU A 106 7.57 1.01 -8.49
CA LEU A 106 6.79 0.78 -9.70
C LEU A 106 7.73 0.63 -10.90
N ALA A 107 7.54 -0.41 -11.69
CA ALA A 107 8.11 -0.51 -13.04
C ALA A 107 7.01 -0.29 -14.07
N TYR A 108 7.31 0.47 -15.12
CA TYR A 108 6.37 0.76 -16.20
C TYR A 108 6.80 0.08 -17.49
N THR A 109 5.83 -0.36 -18.29
CA THR A 109 6.12 -0.82 -19.64
C THR A 109 6.70 0.32 -20.47
N VAL A 110 7.80 0.03 -21.17
CA VAL A 110 8.39 0.97 -22.12
C VAL A 110 7.46 0.99 -23.34
N GLU A 111 6.69 2.07 -23.54
CA GLU A 111 6.00 2.27 -24.81
C GLU A 111 7.09 2.50 -25.87
N GLY A 112 7.35 1.48 -26.71
CA GLY A 112 8.22 1.63 -27.88
C GLY A 112 7.68 2.71 -28.83
N PRO A 113 8.50 3.26 -29.74
CA PRO A 113 8.02 4.22 -30.72
C PRO A 113 6.86 3.60 -31.51
N ARG A 114 5.71 4.29 -31.55
CA ARG A 114 4.60 3.90 -32.44
C ARG A 114 5.16 3.81 -33.86
N PRO A 115 4.91 2.71 -34.61
CA PRO A 115 5.22 2.70 -36.03
C PRO A 115 4.50 3.87 -36.68
N VAL A 116 5.25 4.78 -37.31
CA VAL A 116 4.66 5.77 -38.21
C VAL A 116 3.97 5.01 -39.33
N PRO A 117 2.68 5.27 -39.62
CA PRO A 117 2.03 4.68 -40.79
C PRO A 117 2.83 5.09 -42.02
N ASN A 118 3.28 4.12 -42.80
CA ASN A 118 3.87 4.41 -44.12
C ASN A 118 2.79 5.11 -44.95
N ALA A 119 3.02 6.37 -45.31
CA ALA A 119 2.31 7.02 -46.39
C ALA A 119 2.84 6.40 -47.70
N GLY A 120 2.13 5.38 -48.18
CA GLY A 120 2.26 4.84 -49.53
C GLY A 120 1.30 5.52 -50.48
#